data_AF-A0A5C3PHX3-F1
#
_entry.id   AF-A0A5C3PHX3-F1
#
_cell.length_a   1.000
_cell.length_b   1.000
_cell.length_c   1.000
_cell.angle_alpha   90.00
_cell.angle_beta   90.00
_cell.angle_gamma   90.00
#
_symmetry.space_group_name_H-M   'P 1'
#
loop_
_entity.id
_entity.type
_entity.pdbx_description
1 polymer ?
#
loop_
_entity_poly.entity_id
_entity_poly.type
_entity_poly.pdbx_seq_one_letter_code
_entity_poly.pdbx_strand_id
1 'polypeptide(L)'
;MLMHPSPADHTMGTLTFLRTVLGAPPAASSSSAIVPAPNRRAPQVEIYGPRGIRRMLRMLWYSTHTHSQHAFAVHELLFPGQEPSVAADVQGDDANPVDVRRESECVGRDIWCDDDGFWKGVVSHSPKYNHYGVVVDAGPILHRDPCIGYIIREVPPTPFHPSSRLPRKLVILGDTHDPSPLIPLIHADPAFALALPEVDVHGTGTRVRIPVSLLVHEATDAYIPRRIDPDERTGRNRTQESVLAKTVQRGHSTPAMAGAFAKRIGAERLVMNHIGARFPAPSQHGPQIRERFRQACVREIERQAAEAWIPRGHAGARPQAAWDYLSVVVPPNPRRDPPEEHEGAENATAEEEGRGDREESEGVGSVVSVNVEEVDAEAVAADPSGVVADVEMHSMSIHNERRGRGRGGRGRGRGDRGHDRGRGRGGRGSRGFGEAGGSGGGRGRPRKKSRNGYGGGDD
;
A
#
# COMPACT_ATOMS: atom_id res chain seq x y z
N MET A 1 2.38 -7.43 5.84
CA MET A 1 1.12 -6.69 5.73
C MET A 1 0.64 -6.81 4.30
N LEU A 2 -0.60 -7.23 4.10
CA LEU A 2 -1.22 -7.43 2.80
C LEU A 2 -2.42 -6.48 2.73
N MET A 3 -2.54 -5.80 1.59
CA MET A 3 -3.39 -4.61 1.50
C MET A 3 -4.78 -4.90 0.91
N HIS A 4 -4.94 -6.03 0.22
CA HIS A 4 -6.13 -6.33 -0.57
C HIS A 4 -6.47 -7.84 -0.56
N PRO A 5 -7.77 -8.22 -0.53
CA PRO A 5 -8.17 -9.64 -0.65
C PRO A 5 -8.21 -10.22 -2.08
N SER A 6 -8.09 -9.46 -3.18
CA SER A 6 -8.58 -9.90 -4.51
C SER A 6 -7.67 -9.76 -5.74
N PRO A 7 -6.70 -8.84 -5.87
CA PRO A 7 -5.87 -8.80 -7.06
C PRO A 7 -4.66 -9.70 -6.76
N ALA A 8 -4.58 -10.79 -7.52
CA ALA A 8 -3.61 -11.87 -7.40
C ALA A 8 -2.14 -11.37 -7.37
N ASP A 9 -1.90 -10.23 -7.99
CA ASP A 9 -0.65 -9.47 -8.03
C ASP A 9 -0.17 -8.95 -6.66
N HIS A 10 -1.02 -8.89 -5.64
CA HIS A 10 -0.63 -8.49 -4.28
C HIS A 10 -0.41 -9.67 -3.31
N THR A 11 -0.98 -10.84 -3.61
CA THR A 11 -1.07 -11.94 -2.62
C THR A 11 -0.52 -13.28 -3.09
N MET A 12 -0.46 -13.56 -4.40
CA MET A 12 -0.07 -14.89 -4.91
C MET A 12 1.39 -15.26 -4.65
N GLY A 13 2.27 -14.26 -4.45
CA GLY A 13 3.66 -14.50 -4.04
C GLY A 13 3.83 -14.88 -2.56
N THR A 14 2.77 -14.86 -1.75
CA THR A 14 2.88 -15.06 -0.29
C THR A 14 3.29 -16.49 0.05
N LEU A 15 2.72 -17.51 -0.59
CA LEU A 15 3.09 -18.90 -0.33
C LEU A 15 4.57 -19.13 -0.64
N THR A 16 5.05 -18.69 -1.80
CA THR A 16 6.44 -18.87 -2.21
C THR A 16 7.40 -18.14 -1.28
N PHE A 17 7.07 -16.91 -0.88
CA PHE A 17 7.82 -16.17 0.14
C PHE A 17 7.91 -16.95 1.46
N LEU A 18 6.79 -17.42 2.00
CA LEU A 18 6.77 -18.17 3.26
C LEU A 18 7.58 -19.46 3.15
N ARG A 19 7.49 -20.17 2.02
CA ARG A 19 8.27 -21.39 1.79
C ARG A 19 9.77 -21.15 1.79
N THR A 20 10.22 -20.00 1.29
CA THR A 20 11.62 -19.60 1.29
C THR A 20 12.10 -19.18 2.69
N VAL A 21 11.29 -18.40 3.41
CA VAL A 21 11.70 -17.82 4.71
C VAL A 21 11.60 -18.80 5.87
N LEU A 22 10.58 -19.68 5.88
CA LEU A 22 10.31 -20.58 7.01
C LEU A 22 11.11 -21.89 6.97
N GLY A 23 11.92 -22.11 5.92
CA GLY A 23 12.78 -23.28 5.78
C GLY A 23 12.02 -24.59 5.48
N ALA A 24 12.76 -25.59 4.99
CA ALA A 24 12.25 -26.94 4.80
C ALA A 24 12.21 -27.70 6.15
N PRO A 25 11.18 -28.50 6.42
CA PRO A 25 11.12 -29.28 7.66
C PRO A 25 12.32 -30.24 7.77
N PRO A 26 12.77 -30.57 9.00
CA PRO A 26 13.82 -31.56 9.21
C PRO A 26 13.44 -32.92 8.60
N ALA A 27 14.45 -33.70 8.18
CA ALA A 27 14.22 -35.09 7.76
C ALA A 27 13.53 -35.86 8.90
N ALA A 28 12.45 -36.58 8.58
CA ALA A 28 11.67 -37.29 9.58
C ALA A 28 12.58 -38.28 10.33
N SER A 29 12.81 -38.04 11.63
CA SER A 29 13.26 -39.12 12.51
C SER A 29 12.09 -40.08 12.63
N SER A 30 12.37 -41.38 12.52
CA SER A 30 11.37 -42.44 12.50
C SER A 30 10.39 -42.34 13.69
N SER A 31 9.20 -41.75 13.49
CA SER A 31 8.03 -42.03 14.32
C SER A 31 6.74 -41.37 13.78
N SER A 32 5.75 -42.25 13.60
CA SER A 32 4.30 -42.08 13.63
C SER A 32 3.60 -41.17 12.61
N ALA A 33 2.63 -41.76 11.90
CA ALA A 33 1.64 -41.12 11.04
C ALA A 33 0.60 -40.29 11.84
N ILE A 34 1.07 -39.50 12.80
CA ILE A 34 0.24 -38.57 13.57
C ILE A 34 0.32 -37.23 12.84
N VAL A 35 -0.83 -36.70 12.43
CA VAL A 35 -0.94 -35.32 11.93
C VAL A 35 -0.29 -34.41 12.97
N PRO A 36 0.80 -33.68 12.63
CA PRO A 36 1.54 -32.96 13.64
C PRO A 36 0.65 -31.87 14.25
N ALA A 37 0.67 -31.78 15.57
CA ALA A 37 -0.21 -30.89 16.32
C ALA A 37 0.06 -29.41 15.96
N PRO A 38 -0.95 -28.53 16.09
CA PRO A 38 -0.78 -27.12 15.78
C PRO A 38 0.36 -26.47 16.58
N ASN A 39 1.13 -25.59 15.94
CA ASN A 39 2.31 -25.00 16.55
C ASN A 39 1.92 -24.06 17.71
N ARG A 40 2.63 -24.19 18.84
CA ARG A 40 2.47 -23.35 20.05
C ARG A 40 3.64 -22.38 20.26
N ARG A 41 4.65 -22.39 19.39
CA ARG A 41 5.79 -21.48 19.45
C ARG A 41 5.42 -20.11 18.91
N ALA A 42 6.23 -19.10 19.23
CA ALA A 42 6.10 -17.79 18.60
C ALA A 42 6.29 -17.92 17.08
N PRO A 43 5.41 -17.32 16.26
CA PRO A 43 5.55 -17.34 14.81
C PRO A 43 6.83 -16.58 14.40
N GLN A 44 7.52 -17.07 13.37
CA GLN A 44 8.64 -16.33 12.76
C GLN A 44 8.14 -15.21 11.84
N VAL A 45 6.96 -15.40 11.25
CA VAL A 45 6.32 -14.43 10.34
C VAL A 45 4.87 -14.22 10.77
N GLU A 46 4.48 -12.97 10.96
CA GLU A 46 3.09 -12.59 11.20
C GLU A 46 2.51 -11.86 9.98
N ILE A 47 1.35 -12.30 9.53
CA ILE A 47 0.69 -11.80 8.34
C ILE A 47 -0.57 -11.07 8.76
N TYR A 48 -0.60 -9.77 8.52
CA TYR A 48 -1.78 -8.92 8.73
C TYR A 48 -2.39 -8.61 7.38
N GLY A 49 -3.68 -8.84 7.22
CA GLY A 49 -4.37 -8.57 5.97
C GLY A 49 -5.88 -8.66 6.08
N PRO A 50 -6.60 -8.33 5.01
CA PRO A 50 -8.05 -8.34 4.98
C PRO A 50 -8.62 -9.77 5.09
N ARG A 51 -9.90 -9.85 5.45
CA ARG A 51 -10.68 -11.10 5.42
C ARG A 51 -10.44 -11.90 4.13
N GLY A 52 -10.17 -13.19 4.26
CA GLY A 52 -10.01 -14.14 3.15
C GLY A 52 -8.59 -14.70 3.05
N ILE A 53 -7.62 -13.95 3.56
CA ILE A 53 -6.21 -14.28 3.42
C ILE A 53 -5.79 -15.52 4.21
N ARG A 54 -6.44 -15.77 5.35
CA ARG A 54 -6.21 -16.98 6.14
C ARG A 54 -6.67 -18.20 5.38
N ARG A 55 -7.91 -18.20 4.90
CA ARG A 55 -8.47 -19.32 4.14
C ARG A 55 -7.72 -19.57 2.84
N MET A 56 -7.32 -18.51 2.14
CA MET A 56 -6.48 -18.61 0.94
C MET A 56 -5.15 -19.31 1.25
N LEU A 57 -4.43 -18.87 2.28
CA LEU A 57 -3.15 -19.47 2.66
C LEU A 57 -3.32 -20.92 3.10
N ARG A 58 -4.33 -21.23 3.93
CA ARG A 58 -4.62 -22.62 4.34
C ARG A 58 -4.91 -23.53 3.15
N MET A 59 -5.73 -23.07 2.20
CA MET A 59 -6.02 -23.79 0.96
C MET A 59 -4.76 -24.04 0.14
N LEU A 60 -3.95 -23.01 -0.10
CA LEU A 60 -2.70 -23.13 -0.84
C LEU A 60 -1.73 -24.10 -0.14
N TRP A 61 -1.60 -24.02 1.18
CA TRP A 61 -0.73 -24.88 1.98
C TRP A 61 -1.17 -26.35 1.90
N TYR A 62 -2.47 -26.59 2.08
CA TYR A 62 -3.08 -27.91 2.01
C TYR A 62 -2.94 -28.53 0.62
N SER A 63 -3.36 -27.82 -0.44
CA SER A 63 -3.37 -28.36 -1.80
C SER A 63 -1.98 -28.65 -2.35
N THR A 64 -0.97 -27.90 -1.91
CA THR A 64 0.42 -28.09 -2.35
C THR A 64 1.24 -29.02 -1.44
N HIS A 65 0.63 -29.57 -0.38
CA HIS A 65 1.31 -30.38 0.63
C HIS A 65 2.57 -29.68 1.16
N THR A 66 2.44 -28.37 1.39
CA THR A 66 3.55 -27.56 1.89
C THR A 66 3.72 -27.82 3.39
N HIS A 67 4.98 -27.88 3.82
CA HIS A 67 5.38 -27.99 5.22
C HIS A 67 6.58 -27.07 5.45
N SER A 68 6.74 -26.55 6.66
CA SER A 68 7.83 -25.63 7.01
C SER A 68 8.47 -25.96 8.35
N GLN A 69 9.75 -25.60 8.52
CA GLN A 69 10.46 -25.77 9.78
C GLN A 69 9.95 -24.81 10.87
N HIS A 70 9.67 -23.58 10.47
CA HIS A 70 9.14 -22.54 11.34
C HIS A 70 7.68 -22.24 11.01
N ALA A 71 6.95 -21.67 11.97
CA ALA A 71 5.53 -21.36 11.81
C ALA A 71 5.30 -19.88 11.51
N PHE A 72 4.17 -19.60 10.86
CA PHE A 72 3.63 -18.27 10.65
C PHE A 72 2.30 -18.09 11.40
N ALA A 73 1.82 -16.86 11.55
CA ALA A 73 0.47 -16.57 12.04
C ALA A 73 -0.27 -15.64 11.06
N VAL A 74 -1.59 -15.78 10.96
CA VAL A 74 -2.43 -14.96 10.09
C VAL A 74 -3.49 -14.20 10.89
N HIS A 75 -3.41 -12.89 10.85
CA HIS A 75 -4.31 -11.96 11.49
C HIS A 75 -5.22 -11.32 10.43
N GLU A 76 -6.52 -11.57 10.53
CA GLU A 76 -7.51 -10.97 9.63
C GLU A 76 -8.03 -9.66 10.23
N LEU A 77 -7.95 -8.61 9.42
CA LEU A 77 -8.53 -7.30 9.68
C LEU A 77 -9.95 -7.29 9.11
N LEU A 78 -10.93 -7.20 10.00
CA LEU A 78 -12.35 -7.37 9.72
C LEU A 78 -13.08 -6.02 9.77
N PHE A 79 -13.76 -5.70 8.67
CA PHE A 79 -14.61 -4.51 8.57
C PHE A 79 -15.90 -4.68 9.41
N PRO A 80 -16.69 -3.61 9.64
CA PRO A 80 -17.92 -3.71 10.40
C PRO A 80 -18.87 -4.78 9.85
N GLY A 81 -19.38 -5.64 10.72
CA GLY A 81 -20.28 -6.73 10.38
C GLY A 81 -19.64 -7.92 9.63
N GLN A 82 -18.32 -7.94 9.45
CA GLN A 82 -17.64 -9.09 8.87
C GLN A 82 -17.34 -10.16 9.91
N GLU A 83 -17.58 -11.40 9.51
CA GLU A 83 -17.03 -12.59 10.17
C GLU A 83 -15.72 -13.01 9.51
N PRO A 84 -14.77 -13.62 10.26
CA PRO A 84 -13.53 -14.13 9.68
C PRO A 84 -13.79 -15.13 8.55
N SER A 85 -12.86 -15.22 7.60
CA SER A 85 -12.99 -16.14 6.46
C SER A 85 -13.02 -17.60 6.89
N VAL A 86 -12.30 -17.88 7.97
CA VAL A 86 -12.27 -19.09 8.77
C VAL A 86 -11.81 -18.68 10.16
N ALA A 87 -12.42 -19.21 11.22
CA ALA A 87 -12.02 -18.87 12.58
C ALA A 87 -10.51 -19.13 12.81
N ALA A 88 -9.87 -18.28 13.61
CA ALA A 88 -8.43 -18.37 13.86
C ALA A 88 -8.00 -19.76 14.38
N ASP A 89 -8.83 -20.41 15.21
CA ASP A 89 -8.59 -21.76 15.72
C ASP A 89 -9.80 -22.67 15.46
N VAL A 90 -9.76 -23.39 14.33
CA VAL A 90 -10.70 -24.46 14.02
C VAL A 90 -10.04 -25.79 14.36
N GLN A 91 -10.63 -26.51 15.32
CA GLN A 91 -10.25 -27.86 15.72
C GLN A 91 -11.46 -28.80 15.54
N GLY A 92 -11.20 -30.08 15.25
CA GLY A 92 -12.23 -31.12 15.25
C GLY A 92 -12.31 -31.95 13.97
N ASP A 93 -12.84 -33.17 14.11
CA ASP A 93 -12.97 -34.16 13.03
C ASP A 93 -14.08 -33.83 12.02
N ASP A 94 -15.07 -33.02 12.43
CA ASP A 94 -16.20 -32.59 11.58
C ASP A 94 -15.90 -31.32 10.75
N ALA A 95 -14.74 -30.69 10.95
CA ALA A 95 -14.35 -29.49 10.23
C ALA A 95 -13.77 -29.81 8.84
N ASN A 96 -13.94 -28.90 7.88
CA ASN A 96 -13.30 -29.03 6.57
C ASN A 96 -11.77 -29.13 6.76
N PRO A 97 -11.10 -30.17 6.24
CA PRO A 97 -9.67 -30.39 6.44
C PRO A 97 -8.76 -29.24 5.99
N VAL A 98 -9.23 -28.43 5.03
CA VAL A 98 -8.56 -27.21 4.54
C VAL A 98 -8.62 -26.08 5.57
N ASP A 99 -9.71 -26.00 6.32
CA ASP A 99 -9.94 -24.92 7.28
C ASP A 99 -9.24 -25.21 8.63
N VAL A 100 -8.83 -26.45 8.87
CA VAL A 100 -8.09 -26.89 10.07
C VAL A 100 -6.63 -26.43 10.03
N ARG A 101 -6.21 -25.75 11.10
CA ARG A 101 -4.83 -25.31 11.32
C ARG A 101 -3.86 -26.49 11.43
N ARG A 102 -2.70 -26.38 10.79
CA ARG A 102 -1.65 -27.41 10.77
C ARG A 102 -0.36 -26.93 11.45
N GLU A 103 0.68 -27.75 11.43
CA GLU A 103 1.94 -27.52 12.15
C GLU A 103 2.76 -26.30 11.68
N SER A 104 2.53 -25.84 10.45
CA SER A 104 3.14 -24.63 9.90
C SER A 104 2.48 -23.33 10.37
N GLU A 105 1.33 -23.39 11.04
CA GLU A 105 0.52 -22.22 11.40
C GLU A 105 0.26 -22.13 12.92
N CYS A 106 0.57 -20.97 13.50
CA CYS A 106 0.21 -20.57 14.85
C CYS A 106 -1.19 -19.95 14.89
N VAL A 107 -1.83 -19.90 16.07
CA VAL A 107 -3.14 -19.25 16.21
C VAL A 107 -3.02 -17.78 15.82
N GLY A 108 -3.83 -17.39 14.84
CA GLY A 108 -3.95 -16.01 14.39
C GLY A 108 -4.83 -15.15 15.29
N ARG A 109 -5.17 -13.95 14.82
CA ARG A 109 -6.15 -13.08 15.48
C ARG A 109 -7.24 -12.67 14.49
N ASP A 110 -8.47 -12.61 14.96
CA ASP A 110 -9.57 -11.97 14.25
C ASP A 110 -9.71 -10.57 14.87
N ILE A 111 -9.41 -9.54 14.08
CA ILE A 111 -9.26 -8.17 14.57
C ILE A 111 -10.32 -7.32 13.89
N TRP A 112 -11.38 -6.98 14.62
CA TRP A 112 -12.38 -6.03 14.18
C TRP A 112 -11.86 -4.60 14.28
N CYS A 113 -12.29 -3.75 13.36
CA CYS A 113 -12.06 -2.32 13.48
C CYS A 113 -12.87 -1.74 14.65
N ASP A 114 -12.46 -0.57 15.13
CA ASP A 114 -13.23 0.21 16.09
C ASP A 114 -14.44 0.91 15.42
N ASP A 115 -15.18 1.69 16.21
CA ASP A 115 -16.37 2.42 15.77
C ASP A 115 -16.06 3.48 14.70
N ASP A 116 -14.81 3.96 14.64
CA ASP A 116 -14.34 4.88 13.59
C ASP A 116 -13.93 4.13 12.30
N GLY A 117 -13.96 2.79 12.33
CA GLY A 117 -13.52 1.95 11.21
C GLY A 117 -12.02 1.71 11.15
N PHE A 118 -11.26 1.98 12.22
CA PHE A 118 -9.80 1.82 12.25
C PHE A 118 -9.34 0.59 13.04
N TRP A 119 -8.21 0.01 12.63
CA TRP A 119 -7.49 -0.99 13.41
C TRP A 119 -6.27 -0.34 14.05
N LYS A 120 -6.42 0.11 15.30
CA LYS A 120 -5.36 0.77 16.05
C LYS A 120 -4.46 -0.25 16.75
N GLY A 121 -3.15 -0.09 16.69
CA GLY A 121 -2.16 -0.93 17.38
C GLY A 121 -2.14 -2.40 16.94
N VAL A 122 -2.39 -2.70 15.66
CA VAL A 122 -2.39 -4.08 15.15
C VAL A 122 -1.04 -4.76 15.37
N VAL A 123 0.04 -3.98 15.28
CA VAL A 123 1.39 -4.34 15.73
C VAL A 123 1.86 -3.26 16.69
N SER A 124 2.33 -3.67 17.87
CA SER A 124 2.91 -2.77 18.85
C SER A 124 4.15 -3.40 19.45
N HIS A 125 5.29 -2.74 19.24
CA HIS A 125 6.54 -3.07 19.89
C HIS A 125 6.97 -1.90 20.74
N SER A 126 7.00 -2.14 22.05
CA SER A 126 7.52 -1.17 23.01
C SER A 126 8.97 -0.84 22.68
N PRO A 127 9.37 0.43 22.85
CA PRO A 127 10.77 0.80 22.73
C PRO A 127 11.64 0.01 23.71
N LYS A 128 12.90 -0.19 23.34
CA LYS A 128 13.93 -0.75 24.21
C LYS A 128 14.98 0.32 24.50
N TYR A 129 15.89 0.07 25.46
CA TYR A 129 16.98 1.00 25.75
C TYR A 129 17.72 1.40 24.46
N ASN A 130 17.76 2.70 24.15
CA ASN A 130 18.31 3.30 22.93
C ASN A 130 17.67 2.90 21.57
N HIS A 131 16.52 2.21 21.57
CA HIS A 131 15.84 1.79 20.35
C HIS A 131 14.38 2.25 20.35
N TYR A 132 13.98 2.94 19.27
CA TYR A 132 12.58 3.32 19.06
C TYR A 132 11.71 2.06 18.98
N GLY A 133 10.52 2.16 19.59
CA GLY A 133 9.44 1.22 19.37
C GLY A 133 8.73 1.51 18.06
N VAL A 134 7.73 0.70 17.74
CA VAL A 134 6.89 0.90 16.57
C VAL A 134 5.45 0.55 16.91
N VAL A 135 4.53 1.38 16.43
CA VAL A 135 3.10 1.09 16.41
C VAL A 135 2.65 1.12 14.95
N VAL A 136 1.85 0.12 14.58
CA VAL A 136 1.22 0.03 13.28
C VAL A 136 -0.27 0.11 13.48
N ASP A 137 -0.88 1.05 12.78
CA ASP A 137 -2.32 1.20 12.65
C ASP A 137 -2.74 0.92 11.20
N ALA A 138 -3.99 0.57 11.00
CA ALA A 138 -4.55 0.37 9.67
C ALA A 138 -5.94 1.00 9.57
N GLY A 139 -6.36 1.30 8.34
CA GLY A 139 -7.69 1.85 8.10
C GLY A 139 -8.13 1.66 6.64
N PRO A 140 -9.43 1.92 6.38
CA PRO A 140 -10.03 1.71 5.07
C PRO A 140 -9.51 2.73 4.05
N ILE A 141 -9.37 2.29 2.81
CA ILE A 141 -9.17 3.15 1.64
C ILE A 141 -10.16 2.74 0.54
N LEU A 142 -10.57 3.69 -0.31
CA LEU A 142 -11.60 3.43 -1.31
C LEU A 142 -10.98 2.79 -2.57
N HIS A 143 -11.40 1.57 -2.86
CA HIS A 143 -11.11 0.82 -4.07
C HIS A 143 -12.39 0.12 -4.55
N ARG A 144 -12.35 -0.63 -5.67
CA ARG A 144 -13.51 -1.42 -6.13
C ARG A 144 -13.92 -2.49 -5.12
N ASP A 145 -12.94 -3.03 -4.42
CA ASP A 145 -13.06 -4.02 -3.37
C ASP A 145 -12.51 -3.45 -2.05
N PRO A 146 -12.87 -4.02 -0.89
CA PRO A 146 -12.34 -3.56 0.39
C PRO A 146 -10.81 -3.58 0.43
N CYS A 147 -10.20 -2.43 0.68
CA CYS A 147 -8.75 -2.26 0.67
C CYS A 147 -8.29 -1.52 1.94
N ILE A 148 -7.05 -1.77 2.35
CA ILE A 148 -6.50 -1.31 3.64
C ILE A 148 -5.21 -0.52 3.39
N GLY A 149 -5.11 0.65 4.01
CA GLY A 149 -3.87 1.41 4.16
C GLY A 149 -3.26 1.22 5.55
N TYR A 150 -1.93 1.23 5.64
CA TYR A 150 -1.18 1.06 6.88
C TYR A 150 -0.42 2.34 7.25
N ILE A 151 -0.37 2.64 8.54
CA ILE A 151 0.40 3.75 9.10
C ILE A 151 1.37 3.18 10.13
N ILE A 152 2.66 3.45 9.94
CA ILE A 152 3.74 2.99 10.82
C ILE A 152 4.30 4.21 11.53
N ARG A 153 4.25 4.20 12.87
CA ARG A 153 4.74 5.27 13.73
C ARG A 153 5.87 4.77 14.60
N GLU A 154 6.98 5.50 14.62
CA GLU A 154 8.01 5.27 15.63
C GLU A 154 7.56 5.77 17.00
N VAL A 155 7.94 5.02 18.04
CA VAL A 155 7.68 5.37 19.44
C VAL A 155 9.00 5.68 20.14
N PRO A 156 9.17 6.87 20.73
CA PRO A 156 10.44 7.23 21.38
C PRO A 156 10.71 6.36 22.63
N PRO A 157 11.98 6.04 22.93
CA PRO A 157 12.34 5.18 24.06
C PRO A 157 12.34 5.86 25.43
N THR A 158 12.35 7.19 25.44
CA THR A 158 12.30 8.02 26.65
C THR A 158 11.10 8.98 26.53
N PRO A 159 10.66 9.56 27.65
CA PRO A 159 9.69 10.66 27.62
C PRO A 159 10.09 11.69 26.57
N PHE A 160 9.15 11.99 25.68
CA PHE A 160 9.41 12.88 24.56
C PHE A 160 9.53 14.32 25.08
N HIS A 161 10.68 14.93 24.84
CA HIS A 161 10.94 16.34 25.13
C HIS A 161 10.75 17.19 23.85
N PRO A 162 10.32 18.47 23.90
CA PRO A 162 10.17 19.32 22.71
C PRO A 162 11.41 19.44 21.81
N SER A 163 12.61 19.35 22.38
CA SER A 163 13.89 19.33 21.64
C SER A 163 14.29 17.94 21.10
N SER A 164 13.48 16.90 21.37
CA SER A 164 13.69 15.56 20.82
C SER A 164 13.54 15.54 19.31
N ARG A 165 14.16 14.56 18.67
CA ARG A 165 13.88 14.29 17.26
C ARG A 165 12.43 13.84 17.11
N LEU A 166 11.75 14.39 16.12
CA LEU A 166 10.41 13.91 15.77
C LEU A 166 10.49 12.43 15.35
N PRO A 167 9.58 11.56 15.81
CA PRO A 167 9.52 10.19 15.32
C PRO A 167 9.13 10.17 13.84
N ARG A 168 9.58 9.14 13.11
CA ARG A 168 9.16 8.95 11.71
C ARG A 168 7.73 8.41 11.66
N LYS A 169 7.01 8.86 10.63
CA LYS A 169 5.66 8.39 10.29
C LYS A 169 5.64 7.97 8.82
N LEU A 170 5.33 6.70 8.56
CA LEU A 170 5.23 6.15 7.22
C LEU A 170 3.78 5.80 6.92
N VAL A 171 3.28 6.18 5.74
CA VAL A 171 1.96 5.80 5.25
C VAL A 171 2.16 4.95 4.00
N ILE A 172 1.64 3.72 4.01
CA ILE A 172 1.74 2.79 2.90
C ILE A 172 0.33 2.37 2.49
N LEU A 173 -0.05 2.72 1.27
CA LEU A 173 -1.38 2.46 0.74
C LEU A 173 -1.37 1.23 -0.18
N GLY A 174 -2.47 0.48 -0.15
CA GLY A 174 -2.81 -0.45 -1.21
C GLY A 174 -3.43 0.25 -2.42
N ASP A 175 -4.11 -0.53 -3.25
CA ASP A 175 -4.86 0.00 -4.37
C ASP A 175 -5.99 0.92 -3.89
N THR A 176 -6.11 2.09 -4.49
CA THR A 176 -7.07 3.11 -4.09
C THR A 176 -7.27 4.16 -5.18
N HIS A 177 -8.50 4.67 -5.27
CA HIS A 177 -8.80 5.92 -5.96
C HIS A 177 -9.05 7.08 -4.98
N ASP A 178 -9.28 6.76 -3.70
CA ASP A 178 -9.40 7.77 -2.65
C ASP A 178 -9.01 7.21 -1.27
N PRO A 179 -7.83 7.57 -0.74
CA PRO A 179 -7.40 7.22 0.61
C PRO A 179 -7.83 8.23 1.68
N SER A 180 -8.74 9.17 1.37
CA SER A 180 -9.21 10.19 2.33
C SER A 180 -9.82 9.66 3.63
N PRO A 181 -10.47 8.48 3.70
CA PRO A 181 -10.95 7.94 4.97
C PRO A 181 -9.85 7.68 6.01
N LEU A 182 -8.59 7.55 5.56
CA LEU A 182 -7.45 7.31 6.44
C LEU A 182 -6.90 8.60 7.09
N ILE A 183 -7.29 9.79 6.61
CA ILE A 183 -6.74 11.08 7.07
C ILE A 183 -6.93 11.33 8.57
N PRO A 184 -8.11 11.10 9.18
CA PRO A 184 -8.28 11.28 10.62
C PRO A 184 -7.26 10.46 11.41
N LEU A 185 -7.03 9.20 10.99
CA LEU A 185 -6.04 8.35 11.62
C LEU A 185 -4.61 8.84 11.35
N ILE A 186 -4.26 9.34 10.16
CA ILE A 186 -2.91 9.86 9.84
C ILE A 186 -2.56 11.09 10.70
N HIS A 187 -3.54 11.99 10.87
CA HIS A 187 -3.39 13.23 11.64
C HIS A 187 -3.66 13.06 13.14
N ALA A 188 -4.06 11.86 13.59
CA ALA A 188 -4.14 11.56 15.00
C ALA A 188 -2.76 11.75 15.66
N ASP A 189 -2.70 12.71 16.57
CA ASP A 189 -1.50 13.04 17.32
C ASP A 189 -1.39 12.13 18.55
N PRO A 190 -0.24 11.45 18.73
CA PRO A 190 0.00 10.75 19.98
C PRO A 190 0.08 11.75 21.13
N ALA A 191 -0.21 11.33 22.36
CA ALA A 191 -0.27 12.22 23.52
C ALA A 191 0.98 13.10 23.68
N PHE A 192 2.17 12.56 23.37
CA PHE A 192 3.42 13.30 23.45
C PHE A 192 3.58 14.42 22.40
N ALA A 193 2.83 14.35 21.29
CA ALA A 193 2.92 15.31 20.21
C ALA A 193 2.04 16.55 20.45
N LEU A 194 1.10 16.50 21.40
CA LEU A 194 0.16 17.59 21.66
C LEU A 194 0.86 18.91 22.04
N ALA A 195 2.04 18.82 22.66
CA ALA A 195 2.87 19.97 23.03
C ALA A 195 3.66 20.57 21.84
N LEU A 196 3.67 19.93 20.68
CA LEU A 196 4.43 20.39 19.52
C LEU A 196 3.64 21.44 18.73
N PRO A 197 4.25 22.53 18.24
CA PRO A 197 3.60 23.42 17.30
C PRO A 197 3.24 22.68 16.01
N GLU A 198 2.14 23.08 15.40
CA GLU A 198 1.82 22.68 14.04
C GLU A 198 2.77 23.36 13.05
N VAL A 199 3.18 22.63 12.03
CA VAL A 199 4.04 23.11 10.95
C VAL A 199 3.37 22.89 9.61
N ASP A 200 3.58 23.82 8.68
CA ASP A 200 3.24 23.64 7.27
C ASP A 200 4.51 23.28 6.50
N VAL A 201 4.68 21.97 6.25
CA VAL A 201 5.93 21.38 5.73
C VAL A 201 6.37 22.01 4.41
N HIS A 202 5.42 22.40 3.56
CA HIS A 202 5.67 22.85 2.18
C HIS A 202 5.00 24.19 1.84
N GLY A 203 4.50 24.94 2.82
CA GLY A 203 3.70 26.14 2.57
C GLY A 203 2.42 25.86 1.79
N THR A 204 1.82 24.68 2.03
CA THR A 204 0.67 24.14 1.28
C THR A 204 -0.68 24.47 1.90
N GLY A 205 -0.70 25.04 3.10
CA GLY A 205 -1.86 25.24 3.96
C GLY A 205 -2.16 24.07 4.89
N THR A 206 -1.58 22.89 4.66
CA THR A 206 -1.76 21.71 5.52
C THR A 206 -0.84 21.84 6.73
N ARG A 207 -1.43 22.01 7.92
CA ARG A 207 -0.71 22.10 9.19
C ARG A 207 -0.76 20.78 9.95
N VAL A 208 0.39 20.28 10.38
CA VAL A 208 0.53 19.00 11.10
C VAL A 208 1.57 19.12 12.21
N ARG A 209 1.41 18.40 13.33
CA ARG A 209 2.44 18.37 14.40
C ARG A 209 3.58 17.41 14.08
N ILE A 210 3.25 16.25 13.56
CA ILE A 210 4.20 15.24 13.09
C ILE A 210 3.99 14.99 11.59
N PRO A 211 4.90 15.50 10.73
CA PRO A 211 4.88 15.25 9.29
C PRO A 211 4.89 13.77 8.93
N VAL A 212 4.33 13.43 7.77
CA VAL A 212 4.46 12.09 7.19
C VAL A 212 5.82 12.02 6.49
N SER A 213 6.80 11.34 7.11
CA SER A 213 8.17 11.23 6.60
C SER A 213 8.26 10.55 5.23
N LEU A 214 7.35 9.61 4.95
CA LEU A 214 7.22 8.91 3.68
C LEU A 214 5.78 8.46 3.43
N LEU A 215 5.24 8.81 2.26
CA LEU A 215 4.04 8.23 1.68
C LEU A 215 4.42 7.31 0.52
N VAL A 216 3.95 6.06 0.56
CA VAL A 216 3.94 5.14 -0.57
C VAL A 216 2.50 5.03 -1.08
N HIS A 217 2.27 5.47 -2.32
CA HIS A 217 0.94 5.57 -2.93
C HIS A 217 0.92 4.88 -4.29
N GLU A 218 -0.19 4.21 -4.65
CA GLU A 218 -0.33 3.67 -6.01
C GLU A 218 -0.48 4.77 -7.06
N ALA A 219 0.05 4.55 -8.26
CA ALA A 219 -0.17 5.43 -9.41
C ALA A 219 -0.33 4.59 -10.69
N THR A 220 -1.38 3.79 -10.72
CA THR A 220 -1.60 2.75 -11.73
C THR A 220 -1.59 3.26 -13.17
N ASP A 221 -2.13 4.46 -13.43
CA ASP A 221 -2.21 4.99 -14.79
C ASP A 221 -1.87 6.49 -14.88
N ALA A 222 -1.19 6.86 -15.96
CA ALA A 222 -0.74 8.21 -16.23
C ALA A 222 -1.00 8.60 -17.69
N TYR A 223 -1.26 9.90 -17.91
CA TYR A 223 -1.34 10.44 -19.26
C TYR A 223 0.07 10.78 -19.76
N ILE A 224 0.51 10.17 -20.85
CA ILE A 224 1.80 10.52 -21.47
C ILE A 224 1.52 11.34 -22.74
N PRO A 225 2.00 12.58 -22.83
CA PRO A 225 1.70 13.47 -23.95
C PRO A 225 2.43 13.02 -25.22
N ARG A 226 1.89 13.37 -26.40
CA ARG A 226 2.46 13.03 -27.72
C ARG A 226 3.90 13.50 -27.93
N ARG A 227 4.34 14.57 -27.24
CA ARG A 227 5.74 15.02 -27.26
C ARG A 227 6.72 14.00 -26.66
N ILE A 228 6.24 13.10 -25.80
CA ILE A 228 7.00 12.00 -25.18
C ILE A 228 6.68 10.67 -25.88
N ASP A 229 5.41 10.44 -26.22
CA ASP A 229 4.93 9.20 -26.85
C ASP A 229 4.25 9.47 -28.21
N PRO A 230 5.02 9.85 -29.25
CA PRO A 230 4.46 10.18 -30.56
C PRO A 230 3.81 8.97 -31.25
N ASP A 231 4.23 7.76 -30.90
CA ASP A 231 3.73 6.50 -31.47
C ASP A 231 2.54 5.92 -30.67
N GLU A 232 2.08 6.62 -29.62
CA GLU A 232 0.96 6.19 -28.75
C GLU A 232 1.15 4.79 -28.12
N ARG A 233 2.39 4.44 -27.74
CA ARG A 233 2.77 3.15 -27.14
C ARG A 233 2.11 2.91 -25.79
N THR A 234 1.87 3.98 -25.03
CA THR A 234 1.19 3.97 -23.72
C THR A 234 -0.35 4.02 -23.86
N GLY A 235 -0.84 4.03 -25.10
CA GLY A 235 -2.23 3.82 -25.49
C GLY A 235 -2.75 4.90 -26.43
N ARG A 236 -3.61 4.49 -27.37
CA ARG A 236 -4.14 5.33 -28.44
C ARG A 236 -5.25 6.27 -27.99
N ASN A 237 -5.31 7.46 -28.58
CA ASN A 237 -6.37 8.46 -28.38
C ASN A 237 -6.68 8.76 -26.90
N ARG A 238 -5.65 8.80 -26.06
CA ARG A 238 -5.78 9.11 -24.64
C ARG A 238 -5.69 10.62 -24.43
N THR A 239 -6.58 11.16 -23.61
CA THR A 239 -6.49 12.51 -23.02
C THR A 239 -6.33 12.40 -21.50
N GLN A 240 -5.88 13.47 -20.85
CA GLN A 240 -5.73 13.51 -19.39
C GLN A 240 -7.05 13.17 -18.67
N GLU A 241 -8.17 13.72 -19.15
CA GLU A 241 -9.51 13.47 -18.62
C GLU A 241 -9.94 12.02 -18.82
N SER A 242 -9.69 11.45 -20.00
CA SER A 242 -10.04 10.06 -20.29
C SER A 242 -9.23 9.07 -19.46
N VAL A 243 -7.97 9.39 -19.14
CA VAL A 243 -7.13 8.58 -18.25
C VAL A 243 -7.71 8.66 -16.84
N LEU A 244 -7.88 9.87 -16.30
CA LEU A 244 -8.42 10.08 -14.97
C LEU A 244 -9.75 9.33 -14.77
N ALA A 245 -10.71 9.52 -15.67
CA ALA A 245 -12.04 8.89 -15.58
C ALA A 245 -11.95 7.35 -15.56
N LYS A 246 -11.13 6.75 -16.44
CA LYS A 246 -10.96 5.29 -16.49
C LYS A 246 -10.20 4.73 -15.28
N THR A 247 -9.22 5.48 -14.77
CA THR A 247 -8.43 5.09 -13.60
C THR A 247 -9.31 5.05 -12.35
N VAL A 248 -10.09 6.11 -12.12
CA VAL A 248 -11.07 6.19 -11.02
C VAL A 248 -12.15 5.12 -11.17
N GLN A 249 -12.69 4.90 -12.38
CA GLN A 249 -13.67 3.84 -12.65
C GLN A 249 -13.14 2.45 -12.28
N ARG A 250 -11.83 2.21 -12.38
CA ARG A 250 -11.17 0.97 -12.01
C ARG A 250 -10.72 0.95 -10.54
N GLY A 251 -11.09 1.96 -9.76
CA GLY A 251 -10.74 2.07 -8.35
C GLY A 251 -9.27 2.42 -8.08
N HIS A 252 -8.54 2.95 -9.07
CA HIS A 252 -7.11 3.25 -8.95
C HIS A 252 -6.82 4.75 -9.00
N SER A 253 -5.55 5.10 -8.84
CA SER A 253 -5.08 6.49 -8.81
C SER A 253 -4.17 6.86 -9.98
N THR A 254 -4.17 8.15 -10.30
CA THR A 254 -3.20 8.78 -11.20
C THR A 254 -2.07 9.45 -10.39
N PRO A 255 -0.92 9.77 -11.01
CA PRO A 255 0.15 10.49 -10.30
C PRO A 255 -0.29 11.81 -9.69
N ALA A 256 -1.17 12.56 -10.36
CA ALA A 256 -1.72 13.80 -9.84
C ALA A 256 -2.57 13.57 -8.57
N MET A 257 -3.33 12.47 -8.50
CA MET A 257 -4.10 12.10 -7.30
C MET A 257 -3.16 11.76 -6.13
N ALA A 258 -2.11 10.98 -6.39
CA ALA A 258 -1.08 10.67 -5.39
C ALA A 258 -0.39 11.94 -4.85
N GLY A 259 -0.05 12.88 -5.74
CA GLY A 259 0.51 14.18 -5.36
C GLY A 259 -0.44 15.03 -4.52
N ALA A 260 -1.72 15.10 -4.91
CA ALA A 260 -2.74 15.83 -4.16
C ALA A 260 -2.95 15.25 -2.76
N PHE A 261 -2.93 13.92 -2.62
CA PHE A 261 -3.02 13.27 -1.31
C PHE A 261 -1.77 13.54 -0.46
N ALA A 262 -0.57 13.46 -1.06
CA ALA A 262 0.69 13.80 -0.37
C ALA A 262 0.67 15.23 0.20
N LYS A 263 0.12 16.19 -0.55
CA LYS A 263 -0.11 17.57 -0.07
C LYS A 263 -1.07 17.61 1.11
N ARG A 264 -2.19 16.89 1.00
CA ARG A 264 -3.27 16.90 1.99
C ARG A 264 -2.87 16.30 3.34
N ILE A 265 -1.88 15.42 3.38
CA ILE A 265 -1.39 14.78 4.62
C ILE A 265 -0.08 15.36 5.15
N GLY A 266 0.45 16.42 4.52
CA GLY A 266 1.73 17.00 4.91
C GLY A 266 2.91 16.02 4.77
N ALA A 267 2.94 15.25 3.68
CA ALA A 267 4.03 14.31 3.42
C ALA A 267 5.32 15.04 3.02
N GLU A 268 6.45 14.60 3.55
CA GLU A 268 7.79 15.08 3.20
C GLU A 268 8.33 14.39 1.93
N ARG A 269 7.95 13.13 1.72
CA ARG A 269 8.39 12.29 0.59
C ARG A 269 7.20 11.54 0.02
N LEU A 270 7.14 11.47 -1.30
CA LEU A 270 6.18 10.67 -2.06
C LEU A 270 6.92 9.67 -2.94
N VAL A 271 6.62 8.39 -2.75
CA VAL A 271 7.01 7.30 -3.65
C VAL A 271 5.75 6.73 -4.27
N MET A 272 5.69 6.70 -5.60
CA MET A 272 4.59 6.14 -6.36
C MET A 272 4.93 4.72 -6.80
N ASN A 273 4.12 3.73 -6.43
CA ASN A 273 4.29 2.33 -6.83
C ASN A 273 3.13 1.87 -7.72
N HIS A 274 3.04 0.54 -7.94
CA HIS A 274 1.95 -0.10 -8.67
C HIS A 274 1.72 0.52 -10.06
N ILE A 275 2.79 0.92 -10.73
CA ILE A 275 2.73 1.60 -12.03
C ILE A 275 2.36 0.57 -13.10
N GLY A 276 1.33 0.87 -13.90
CA GLY A 276 0.82 -0.07 -14.90
C GLY A 276 1.89 -0.51 -15.90
N ALA A 277 1.89 -1.80 -16.26
CA ALA A 277 2.90 -2.44 -17.11
C ALA A 277 3.11 -1.81 -18.51
N ARG A 278 2.22 -0.91 -18.95
CA ARG A 278 2.37 -0.12 -20.18
C ARG A 278 3.47 0.95 -20.07
N PHE A 279 3.85 1.35 -18.86
CA PHE A 279 4.91 2.32 -18.61
C PHE A 279 6.22 1.56 -18.37
N PRO A 280 7.16 1.61 -19.32
CA PRO A 280 8.35 0.79 -19.22
C PRO A 280 9.31 1.34 -18.16
N ALA A 281 9.76 0.48 -17.25
CA ALA A 281 10.79 0.82 -16.28
C ALA A 281 12.14 1.14 -16.97
N PRO A 282 12.92 2.11 -16.45
CA PRO A 282 14.30 2.34 -16.87
C PRO A 282 15.14 1.06 -16.74
N SER A 283 16.08 0.82 -17.66
CA SER A 283 17.00 -0.32 -17.57
C SER A 283 18.43 0.11 -17.84
N GLN A 284 19.35 -0.29 -16.96
CA GLN A 284 20.77 0.01 -17.13
C GLN A 284 21.40 -0.67 -18.36
N HIS A 285 20.77 -1.71 -18.90
CA HIS A 285 21.32 -2.54 -19.99
C HIS A 285 20.55 -2.40 -21.32
N GLY A 286 19.66 -1.39 -21.43
CA GLY A 286 18.80 -1.21 -22.61
C GLY A 286 19.45 -0.40 -23.76
N PRO A 287 18.96 -0.53 -25.01
CA PRO A 287 19.35 0.36 -26.10
C PRO A 287 19.05 1.83 -25.75
N GLN A 288 20.02 2.72 -25.98
CA GLN A 288 20.00 4.14 -25.55
C GLN A 288 18.71 4.90 -25.95
N ILE A 289 18.16 4.63 -27.14
CA ILE A 289 16.93 5.29 -27.62
C ILE A 289 15.70 4.85 -26.82
N ARG A 290 15.58 3.54 -26.51
CA ARG A 290 14.48 3.01 -25.68
C ARG A 290 14.58 3.55 -24.25
N GLU A 291 15.79 3.78 -23.79
CA GLU A 291 16.06 4.31 -22.46
C GLU A 291 15.66 5.79 -22.32
N ARG A 292 15.89 6.62 -23.34
CA ARG A 292 15.40 8.01 -23.36
C ARG A 292 13.87 8.09 -23.20
N PHE A 293 13.14 7.22 -23.91
CA PHE A 293 11.68 7.15 -23.80
C PHE A 293 11.22 6.72 -22.40
N ARG A 294 11.83 5.67 -21.84
CA ARG A 294 11.56 5.18 -20.48
C ARG A 294 11.75 6.27 -19.43
N GLN A 295 12.91 6.93 -19.47
CA GLN A 295 13.23 8.04 -18.58
C GLN A 295 12.26 9.22 -18.74
N ALA A 296 11.87 9.54 -19.98
CA ALA A 296 10.90 10.60 -20.23
C ALA A 296 9.50 10.24 -19.68
N CYS A 297 9.06 8.98 -19.78
CA CYS A 297 7.81 8.51 -19.18
C CYS A 297 7.83 8.62 -17.65
N VAL A 298 8.90 8.14 -17.02
CA VAL A 298 9.08 8.21 -15.55
C VAL A 298 9.09 9.67 -15.08
N ARG A 299 9.87 10.54 -15.74
CA ARG A 299 9.90 11.97 -15.43
C ARG A 299 8.54 12.65 -15.59
N GLU A 300 7.74 12.22 -16.56
CA GLU A 300 6.40 12.77 -16.78
C GLU A 300 5.43 12.34 -15.68
N ILE A 301 5.50 11.07 -15.25
CA ILE A 301 4.76 10.56 -14.08
C ILE A 301 5.11 11.37 -12.82
N GLU A 302 6.40 11.54 -12.54
CA GLU A 302 6.89 12.33 -11.41
C GLU A 302 6.46 13.80 -11.50
N ARG A 303 6.53 14.40 -12.70
CA ARG A 303 6.09 15.79 -12.93
C ARG A 303 4.62 15.99 -12.57
N GLN A 304 3.74 15.08 -12.99
CA GLN A 304 2.30 15.16 -12.71
C GLN A 304 1.99 15.11 -11.21
N ALA A 305 2.69 14.26 -10.46
CA ALA A 305 2.57 14.22 -9.01
C ALA A 305 3.12 15.50 -8.35
N ALA A 306 4.27 15.99 -8.82
CA ALA A 306 4.91 17.17 -8.26
C ALA A 306 4.02 18.41 -8.38
N GLU A 307 3.33 18.59 -9.52
CA GLU A 307 2.42 19.71 -9.74
C GLU A 307 1.21 19.74 -8.80
N ALA A 308 0.75 18.57 -8.35
CA ALA A 308 -0.35 18.46 -7.39
C ALA A 308 0.11 18.49 -5.93
N TRP A 309 1.40 18.26 -5.67
CA TRP A 309 1.96 18.13 -4.32
C TRP A 309 2.52 19.44 -3.77
N ILE A 310 3.46 20.06 -4.48
CA ILE A 310 4.34 21.12 -3.96
C ILE A 310 4.16 22.40 -4.78
N PRO A 311 4.14 23.60 -4.16
CA PRO A 311 4.12 24.85 -4.89
C PRO A 311 5.32 24.99 -5.84
N ARG A 312 5.11 25.62 -7.00
CA ARG A 312 6.18 25.87 -7.97
C ARG A 312 7.33 26.63 -7.29
N GLY A 313 8.55 26.08 -7.35
CA GLY A 313 9.77 26.72 -6.82
C GLY A 313 10.33 26.10 -5.53
N HIS A 314 9.63 25.17 -4.87
CA HIS A 314 10.19 24.40 -3.74
C HIS A 314 11.13 23.31 -4.25
N ALA A 315 12.43 23.61 -4.31
CA ALA A 315 13.43 22.80 -5.02
C ALA A 315 13.80 21.45 -4.34
N GLY A 316 13.40 21.23 -3.09
CA GLY A 316 13.91 20.13 -2.25
C GLY A 316 13.17 18.80 -2.34
N ALA A 317 11.84 18.83 -2.50
CA ALA A 317 11.03 17.61 -2.53
C ALA A 317 10.70 17.22 -3.98
N ARG A 318 10.91 15.95 -4.33
CA ARG A 318 10.55 15.40 -5.64
C ARG A 318 9.88 14.04 -5.46
N PRO A 319 8.70 13.82 -6.04
CA PRO A 319 8.09 12.51 -6.02
C PRO A 319 8.96 11.55 -6.84
N GLN A 320 8.99 10.29 -6.41
CA GLN A 320 9.77 9.24 -7.06
C GLN A 320 8.83 8.19 -7.61
N ALA A 321 8.90 7.91 -8.90
CA ALA A 321 8.22 6.75 -9.48
C ALA A 321 9.09 5.50 -9.24
N ALA A 322 8.53 4.51 -8.55
CA ALA A 322 9.23 3.30 -8.19
C ALA A 322 9.52 2.42 -9.41
N TRP A 323 10.67 1.75 -9.36
CA TRP A 323 11.04 0.64 -10.23
C TRP A 323 11.55 -0.51 -9.36
N ASP A 324 11.62 -1.70 -9.93
CA ASP A 324 12.11 -2.88 -9.21
C ASP A 324 13.50 -2.61 -8.60
N TYR A 325 13.66 -3.00 -7.34
CA TYR A 325 14.87 -2.77 -6.53
C TYR A 325 15.16 -1.32 -6.12
N LEU A 326 14.24 -0.38 -6.32
CA LEU A 326 14.36 0.96 -5.73
C LEU A 326 14.47 0.84 -4.19
N SER A 327 15.48 1.50 -3.62
CA SER A 327 15.66 1.62 -2.17
C SER A 327 15.55 3.09 -1.75
N VAL A 328 14.75 3.34 -0.73
CA VAL A 328 14.52 4.69 -0.19
C VAL A 328 14.94 4.71 1.28
N VAL A 329 15.89 5.58 1.59
CA VAL A 329 16.35 5.80 2.96
C VAL A 329 15.58 6.97 3.56
N VAL A 330 14.83 6.72 4.63
CA VAL A 330 14.19 7.77 5.44
C VAL A 330 15.13 8.10 6.61
N PRO A 331 15.89 9.21 6.55
CA PRO A 331 16.81 9.57 7.61
C PRO A 331 16.06 9.89 8.91
N PRO A 332 16.72 9.83 10.08
CA PRO A 332 16.16 10.39 11.30
C PRO A 332 15.85 11.88 11.11
N ASN A 333 14.73 12.34 11.68
CA ASN A 333 14.41 13.76 11.68
C ASN A 333 15.48 14.57 12.42
N PRO A 334 15.76 15.82 12.00
CA PRO A 334 16.70 16.68 12.71
C PRO A 334 16.25 16.90 14.16
N ARG A 335 17.21 17.22 15.04
CA ARG A 335 16.85 17.71 16.38
C ARG A 335 16.18 19.07 16.20
N ARG A 336 15.15 19.34 17.00
CA ARG A 336 14.60 20.70 17.06
C ARG A 336 15.54 21.56 17.89
N ASP A 337 15.74 22.78 17.43
CA ASP A 337 16.33 23.82 18.25
C ASP A 337 15.44 24.02 19.48
N PRO A 338 16.01 24.24 20.68
CA PRO A 338 15.21 24.59 21.83
C PRO A 338 14.35 25.82 21.49
N PRO A 339 13.08 25.87 21.91
CA PRO A 339 12.27 27.07 21.73
C PRO A 339 13.06 28.25 22.31
N GLU A 340 13.20 29.34 21.53
CA GLU A 340 13.80 30.56 22.04
C GLU A 340 13.01 31.00 23.27
N GLU A 341 13.66 30.99 24.44
CA GLU A 341 13.09 31.59 25.64
C GLU A 341 12.94 33.08 25.33
N HIS A 342 11.70 33.55 25.21
CA HIS A 342 11.44 34.99 25.23
C HIS A 342 11.79 35.51 26.63
N GLU A 343 13.07 35.79 26.87
CA GLU A 343 13.50 36.70 27.94
C GLU A 343 12.99 38.09 27.57
N GLY A 344 11.83 38.48 28.12
CA GLY A 344 11.29 39.78 27.81
C GLY A 344 9.93 40.08 28.44
N ALA A 345 9.83 40.03 29.78
CA ALA A 345 8.82 40.79 30.52
C ALA A 345 9.08 40.91 32.02
N GLU A 346 10.32 40.92 32.53
CA GLU A 346 10.56 41.30 33.93
C GLU A 346 11.81 42.18 34.03
N ASN A 347 11.65 43.33 34.69
CA ASN A 347 12.62 44.40 34.99
C ASN A 347 12.74 45.56 33.98
N ALA A 348 11.75 46.45 34.03
CA ALA A 348 11.99 47.89 33.88
C ALA A 348 10.94 48.69 34.68
N THR A 349 11.10 48.77 36.00
CA THR A 349 10.49 49.83 36.81
C THR A 349 11.48 50.28 37.88
N ALA A 350 11.61 51.60 38.04
CA ALA A 350 12.54 52.39 38.86
C ALA A 350 13.91 52.58 38.16
N GLU A 351 14.40 53.77 37.82
CA GLU A 351 14.22 55.17 38.25
C GLU A 351 14.47 56.05 36.99
N GLU A 352 13.74 57.10 36.64
CA GLU A 352 13.81 58.47 37.17
C GLU A 352 12.62 59.29 36.60
N GLU A 353 11.75 59.81 37.47
CA GLU A 353 11.11 61.11 37.29
C GLU A 353 12.08 62.17 37.85
N GLY A 354 12.28 63.36 37.28
CA GLY A 354 11.62 63.95 36.14
C GLY A 354 12.09 65.39 35.89
N ARG A 355 11.47 65.98 34.86
CA ARG A 355 11.15 67.41 34.63
C ARG A 355 10.33 67.43 33.34
N GLY A 356 8.99 67.46 33.43
CA GLY A 356 8.13 68.65 33.24
C GLY A 356 7.96 68.96 31.73
N ASP A 357 6.79 69.05 31.12
CA ASP A 357 5.48 69.54 31.56
C ASP A 357 4.33 69.00 30.67
N ARG A 358 3.15 68.87 31.30
CA ARG A 358 1.76 69.08 30.81
C ARG A 358 1.30 68.51 29.46
N GLU A 359 0.36 67.56 29.51
CA GLU A 359 -0.99 67.71 28.92
C GLU A 359 -1.97 66.61 29.40
N GLU A 360 -3.22 67.07 29.63
CA GLU A 360 -4.54 66.44 29.79
C GLU A 360 -4.74 64.95 30.17
N SER A 361 -5.37 64.71 31.33
CA SER A 361 -6.67 64.01 31.43
C SER A 361 -7.26 64.14 32.85
N GLU A 362 -8.59 64.14 32.97
CA GLU A 362 -9.39 63.41 33.97
C GLU A 362 -10.88 63.70 33.67
N GLY A 363 -11.81 62.74 33.68
CA GLY A 363 -11.72 61.33 33.99
C GLY A 363 -13.11 60.72 34.20
N VAL A 364 -13.08 59.55 34.84
CA VAL A 364 -14.15 58.76 35.47
C VAL A 364 -14.69 57.59 34.63
N GLY A 365 -14.26 56.39 35.03
CA GLY A 365 -14.85 55.11 34.66
C GLY A 365 -15.89 54.62 35.67
N SER A 366 -16.59 53.56 35.30
CA SER A 366 -17.29 52.67 36.22
C SER A 366 -17.40 51.27 35.62
N VAL A 367 -17.14 50.27 36.48
CA VAL A 367 -17.15 48.83 36.24
C VAL A 367 -18.49 48.28 36.71
N VAL A 368 -19.12 47.37 35.95
CA VAL A 368 -20.27 46.58 36.41
C VAL A 368 -19.97 45.09 36.24
N SER A 369 -20.08 44.38 37.36
CA SER A 369 -20.10 42.93 37.52
C SER A 369 -21.52 42.42 37.33
N VAL A 370 -21.72 41.23 36.76
CA VAL A 370 -23.00 40.51 36.85
C VAL A 370 -22.75 39.02 37.07
N ASN A 371 -23.32 38.52 38.18
CA ASN A 371 -23.43 37.11 38.55
C ASN A 371 -24.43 36.38 37.66
N VAL A 372 -24.23 35.07 37.42
CA VAL A 372 -25.29 34.16 36.99
C VAL A 372 -25.31 32.98 37.94
N GLU A 373 -26.41 32.88 38.69
CA GLU A 373 -26.76 31.76 39.57
C GLU A 373 -27.26 30.55 38.77
N GLU A 374 -27.24 29.42 39.47
CA GLU A 374 -27.82 28.10 39.17
C GLU A 374 -29.12 28.10 38.35
N VAL A 375 -29.23 27.11 37.47
CA VAL A 375 -30.52 26.63 36.96
C VAL A 375 -30.53 25.11 36.91
N ASP A 376 -31.64 24.58 37.42
CA ASP A 376 -31.93 23.23 37.84
C ASP A 376 -31.79 22.14 36.78
N ALA A 377 -31.46 20.95 37.29
CA ALA A 377 -31.66 19.69 36.62
C ALA A 377 -33.14 19.25 36.76
N GLU A 378 -33.82 19.04 35.63
CA GLU A 378 -34.92 18.09 35.57
C GLU A 378 -34.83 17.21 34.31
N ALA A 379 -35.08 15.93 34.55
CA ALA A 379 -35.07 14.84 33.60
C ALA A 379 -36.40 14.74 32.87
N VAL A 380 -36.38 14.42 31.57
CA VAL A 380 -37.49 13.70 30.92
C VAL A 380 -36.93 12.73 29.89
N ALA A 381 -37.26 11.45 30.11
CA ALA A 381 -37.04 10.33 29.21
C ALA A 381 -37.83 10.49 27.89
N ALA A 382 -37.26 10.02 26.79
CA ALA A 382 -38.01 9.74 25.56
C ALA A 382 -37.63 8.34 25.04
N ASP A 383 -38.66 7.49 25.02
CA ASP A 383 -38.74 6.13 24.49
C ASP A 383 -38.63 6.14 22.94
N PRO A 384 -38.32 5.00 22.28
CA PRO A 384 -37.91 4.92 20.89
C PRO A 384 -39.09 4.62 19.95
N SER A 385 -39.22 5.42 18.90
CA SER A 385 -39.96 5.09 17.67
C SER A 385 -39.40 6.01 16.58
N GLY A 386 -38.74 5.57 15.51
CA GLY A 386 -38.96 4.35 14.75
C GLY A 386 -39.98 4.59 13.63
N VAL A 387 -39.79 5.61 12.78
CA VAL A 387 -40.19 5.67 11.35
C VAL A 387 -39.44 6.85 10.71
N VAL A 388 -38.62 6.61 9.67
CA VAL A 388 -38.21 7.66 8.72
C VAL A 388 -38.62 7.19 7.33
N ALA A 389 -39.39 8.03 6.67
CA ALA A 389 -40.07 7.79 5.40
C ALA A 389 -39.09 7.75 4.21
N ASP A 390 -39.46 6.91 3.24
CA ASP A 390 -38.91 6.86 1.88
C ASP A 390 -38.95 8.24 1.21
N VAL A 391 -37.83 8.66 0.63
CA VAL A 391 -37.77 9.79 -0.30
C VAL A 391 -37.38 9.26 -1.67
N GLU A 392 -38.39 9.08 -2.53
CA GLU A 392 -38.25 8.92 -3.97
C GLU A 392 -37.58 10.15 -4.59
N MET A 393 -36.46 9.96 -5.28
CA MET A 393 -35.87 10.98 -6.14
C MET A 393 -36.35 10.77 -7.59
N HIS A 394 -37.25 11.65 -8.01
CA HIS A 394 -37.72 11.78 -9.38
C HIS A 394 -36.60 12.23 -10.33
N SER A 395 -36.49 11.52 -11.45
CA SER A 395 -35.71 11.89 -12.63
C SER A 395 -36.30 13.12 -13.32
N MET A 396 -35.49 14.11 -13.66
CA MET A 396 -35.85 15.15 -14.64
C MET A 396 -34.82 15.23 -15.76
N SER A 397 -35.25 14.75 -16.93
CA SER A 397 -34.60 14.86 -18.22
C SER A 397 -34.97 16.19 -18.86
N ILE A 398 -34.00 17.02 -19.25
CA ILE A 398 -34.25 18.20 -20.09
C ILE A 398 -33.77 17.89 -21.51
N HIS A 399 -34.73 17.72 -22.41
CA HIS A 399 -34.56 17.74 -23.86
C HIS A 399 -34.28 19.17 -24.33
N ASN A 400 -33.34 19.31 -25.27
CA ASN A 400 -33.32 20.49 -26.13
C ASN A 400 -33.13 20.05 -27.59
N GLU A 401 -34.23 20.01 -28.32
CA GLU A 401 -34.25 19.85 -29.77
C GLU A 401 -33.92 21.18 -30.46
N ARG A 402 -32.99 21.17 -31.41
CA ARG A 402 -33.08 22.05 -32.59
C ARG A 402 -32.69 21.31 -33.87
N ARG A 403 -33.71 21.12 -34.72
CA ARG A 403 -33.67 20.93 -36.19
C ARG A 403 -32.65 21.92 -36.81
N GLY A 404 -31.93 21.66 -37.88
CA GLY A 404 -31.99 20.67 -38.95
C GLY A 404 -31.49 21.36 -40.24
N ARG A 405 -30.80 20.65 -41.13
CA ARG A 405 -30.77 20.89 -42.60
C ARG A 405 -29.89 19.83 -43.27
N GLY A 406 -30.50 19.07 -44.18
CA GLY A 406 -29.83 18.04 -44.99
C GLY A 406 -29.31 18.54 -46.33
N ARG A 407 -28.46 17.71 -46.95
CA ARG A 407 -28.14 17.50 -48.37
C ARG A 407 -27.10 16.35 -48.33
N GLY A 408 -27.28 15.17 -48.90
CA GLY A 408 -27.72 14.83 -50.25
C GLY A 408 -26.49 14.27 -50.99
N GLY A 409 -26.48 12.99 -51.39
CA GLY A 409 -25.39 12.43 -52.20
C GLY A 409 -25.34 10.91 -52.25
N ARG A 410 -26.02 10.32 -53.24
CA ARG A 410 -25.94 8.91 -53.62
C ARG A 410 -24.64 8.64 -54.39
N GLY A 411 -24.08 7.44 -54.25
CA GLY A 411 -23.03 6.94 -55.13
C GLY A 411 -22.84 5.43 -54.98
N ARG A 412 -23.51 4.65 -55.85
CA ARG A 412 -23.30 3.21 -56.05
C ARG A 412 -22.09 3.00 -56.96
N GLY A 413 -21.30 1.96 -56.72
CA GLY A 413 -20.31 1.44 -57.67
C GLY A 413 -19.95 0.00 -57.35
N ARG A 414 -20.53 -0.95 -58.11
CA ARG A 414 -20.13 -2.36 -58.22
C ARG A 414 -19.18 -2.52 -59.42
N GLY A 415 -18.30 -3.51 -59.35
CA GLY A 415 -17.51 -4.08 -60.46
C GLY A 415 -16.33 -4.84 -59.84
N ASP A 416 -16.40 -6.15 -59.57
CA ASP A 416 -16.55 -7.34 -60.41
C ASP A 416 -15.26 -7.75 -61.17
N ARG A 417 -14.82 -8.98 -60.82
CA ARG A 417 -14.01 -9.98 -61.56
C ARG A 417 -12.58 -9.72 -62.05
N GLY A 418 -11.73 -10.70 -61.72
CA GLY A 418 -10.49 -11.01 -62.43
C GLY A 418 -9.76 -12.22 -61.84
N HIS A 419 -10.17 -13.44 -62.22
CA HIS A 419 -9.39 -14.66 -62.07
C HIS A 419 -8.24 -14.65 -63.07
N ASP A 420 -7.03 -15.09 -62.69
CA ASP A 420 -6.17 -15.81 -63.62
C ASP A 420 -5.27 -16.85 -62.94
N ARG A 421 -5.13 -18.00 -63.60
CA ARG A 421 -4.30 -19.16 -63.24
C ARG A 421 -3.18 -19.25 -64.28
N GLY A 422 -1.93 -19.39 -63.85
CA GLY A 422 -0.81 -19.67 -64.76
C GLY A 422 0.27 -20.53 -64.10
N ARG A 423 0.44 -21.75 -64.61
CA ARG A 423 1.42 -22.78 -64.22
C ARG A 423 2.71 -22.67 -65.05
N GLY A 424 3.82 -23.23 -64.53
CA GLY A 424 4.93 -23.82 -65.31
C GLY A 424 6.30 -23.55 -64.69
N ARG A 425 6.93 -24.49 -63.97
CA ARG A 425 7.70 -25.70 -64.37
C ARG A 425 9.23 -25.46 -64.44
N GLY A 426 9.98 -26.24 -63.65
CA GLY A 426 11.21 -26.92 -64.10
C GLY A 426 12.51 -26.60 -63.35
N GLY A 427 13.09 -27.60 -62.68
CA GLY A 427 14.51 -27.57 -62.26
C GLY A 427 14.87 -28.64 -61.23
N ARG A 428 15.60 -29.68 -61.66
CA ARG A 428 15.97 -30.91 -60.95
C ARG A 428 17.16 -30.76 -60.00
N GLY A 429 17.25 -31.66 -59.01
CA GLY A 429 18.50 -31.95 -58.30
C GLY A 429 18.36 -33.02 -57.22
N SER A 430 18.47 -34.29 -57.61
CA SER A 430 18.53 -35.47 -56.73
C SER A 430 19.98 -35.94 -56.59
N ARG A 431 20.42 -36.28 -55.37
CA ARG A 431 21.45 -37.31 -55.09
C ARG A 431 21.16 -37.94 -53.73
N GLY A 432 20.87 -39.23 -53.72
CA GLY A 432 21.00 -40.12 -52.55
C GLY A 432 22.37 -40.82 -52.55
N PHE A 433 22.58 -41.65 -51.53
CA PHE A 433 23.54 -42.77 -51.30
C PHE A 433 23.81 -42.78 -49.78
N GLY A 434 23.81 -43.86 -48.99
CA GLY A 434 23.81 -45.30 -49.20
C GLY A 434 24.46 -45.94 -47.97
N GLU A 435 23.89 -47.03 -47.44
CA GLU A 435 24.43 -47.83 -46.32
C GLU A 435 25.63 -48.70 -46.73
N ALA A 436 26.51 -48.97 -45.75
CA ALA A 436 27.27 -50.21 -45.46
C ALA A 436 28.45 -49.79 -44.54
N GLY A 437 28.81 -50.40 -43.41
CA GLY A 437 28.68 -51.78 -42.95
C GLY A 437 30.10 -52.29 -42.60
N GLY A 438 30.40 -52.61 -41.33
CA GLY A 438 31.49 -53.55 -41.01
C GLY A 438 32.24 -53.40 -39.66
N SER A 439 31.81 -54.24 -38.71
CA SER A 439 32.62 -55.18 -37.88
C SER A 439 33.76 -54.75 -36.95
N GLY A 440 33.68 -55.23 -35.70
CA GLY A 440 34.83 -55.49 -34.81
C GLY A 440 34.45 -55.72 -33.35
N GLY A 441 34.28 -56.97 -32.92
CA GLY A 441 33.82 -57.36 -31.58
C GLY A 441 34.91 -57.51 -30.51
N GLY A 442 34.48 -57.72 -29.25
CA GLY A 442 35.36 -58.10 -28.15
C GLY A 442 34.60 -58.30 -26.83
N ARG A 443 34.49 -59.55 -26.39
CA ARG A 443 33.77 -60.04 -25.20
C ARG A 443 34.57 -59.85 -23.90
N GLY A 444 33.89 -59.78 -22.74
CA GLY A 444 34.50 -60.11 -21.44
C GLY A 444 33.76 -59.60 -20.19
N ARG A 445 32.82 -60.40 -19.65
CA ARG A 445 32.44 -60.42 -18.21
C ARG A 445 33.25 -61.55 -17.52
N PRO A 446 33.12 -61.83 -16.21
CA PRO A 446 33.17 -60.99 -14.99
C PRO A 446 34.18 -61.59 -13.96
N ARG A 447 34.41 -60.94 -12.81
CA ARG A 447 34.99 -61.60 -11.62
C ARG A 447 34.07 -61.52 -10.41
N LYS A 448 33.58 -62.69 -10.00
CA LYS A 448 33.11 -63.04 -8.65
C LYS A 448 34.31 -63.25 -7.72
N LYS A 449 34.17 -62.88 -6.45
CA LYS A 449 34.57 -63.61 -5.22
C LYS A 449 33.91 -62.85 -4.05
N SER A 450 32.78 -63.30 -3.50
CA SER A 450 32.57 -64.39 -2.53
C SER A 450 33.04 -64.09 -1.09
N ARG A 451 32.05 -64.06 -0.20
CA ARG A 451 32.01 -64.57 1.18
C ARG A 451 33.19 -64.23 2.12
N ASN A 452 32.85 -63.57 3.23
CA ASN A 452 33.11 -64.11 4.56
C ASN A 452 31.89 -63.82 5.45
N GLY A 453 31.43 -64.87 6.14
CA GLY A 453 30.39 -64.81 7.16
C GLY A 453 30.98 -64.85 8.56
N TYR A 454 30.19 -64.31 9.49
CA TYR A 454 29.93 -64.75 10.87
C TYR A 454 30.99 -65.55 11.65
N GLY A 455 31.32 -65.04 12.84
CA GLY A 455 30.92 -65.73 14.08
C GLY A 455 31.98 -65.87 15.20
N GLY A 456 31.63 -65.36 16.39
CA GLY A 456 32.10 -65.77 17.74
C GLY A 456 33.50 -65.29 18.14
N GLY A 457 33.79 -64.90 19.37
CA GLY A 457 33.12 -64.96 20.67
C GLY A 457 34.21 -64.84 21.76
N ASP A 458 33.84 -64.34 22.94
CA ASP A 458 34.43 -64.51 24.27
C ASP A 458 35.93 -64.21 24.51
N ASP A 459 36.22 -63.07 25.17
CA ASP A 459 36.74 -62.93 26.56
C ASP A 459 37.16 -61.49 26.86
#